data_AF-A0A452Z1P5-F1
#
_entry.id   AF-A0A452Z1P5-F1
#
_cell.length_a   1.000
_cell.length_b   1.000
_cell.length_c   1.000
_cell.angle_alpha   90.00
_cell.angle_beta   90.00
_cell.angle_gamma   90.00
#
_symmetry.space_group_name_H-M   'P 1'
#
loop_
_entity.id
_entity.type
_entity.pdbx_description
1 polymer ?
#
loop_
_entity_poly.entity_id
_entity_poly.type
_entity_poly.pdbx_seq_one_letter_code
_entity_poly.pdbx_strand_id
1 'polypeptide(L)' 'GSLIFAAYRFIFNCNDSLKAEIHAIMQGMTLAIQHSTLPVIVQSDSSEALLCLSRNGLLRSAYGHLVAEIKELMRHRE' A
#
# COMPACT_ATOMS: atom_id res chain seq x y z
N GLY A 1 -15.10 2.77 -22.26
CA GLY A 1 -13.88 1.99 -22.00
C GLY A 1 -13.44 2.27 -20.57
N SER A 2 -12.93 1.26 -19.87
CA SER A 2 -12.42 1.41 -18.49
C SER A 2 -10.98 1.91 -18.53
N LEU A 3 -10.67 2.96 -17.77
CA LEU A 3 -9.31 3.49 -17.66
C LEU A 3 -8.53 2.67 -16.62
N ILE A 4 -7.38 2.14 -17.00
CA ILE A 4 -6.50 1.36 -16.12
C ILE A 4 -5.27 2.20 -15.81
N PHE A 5 -4.99 2.37 -14.53
CA PHE A 5 -3.77 3.01 -14.03
C PHE A 5 -2.81 1.94 -13.51
N ALA A 6 -1.52 2.11 -13.78
CA ALA A 6 -0.47 1.23 -13.28
C ALA A 6 0.64 2.05 -12.63
N ALA A 7 1.09 1.61 -11.46
CA ALA A 7 2.25 2.15 -10.78
C ALA A 7 3.31 1.06 -10.63
N TYR A 8 4.59 1.44 -10.71
CA TYR A 8 5.70 0.53 -10.44
C TYR A 8 6.78 1.26 -9.65
N ARG A 9 7.61 0.49 -8.93
CA ARG A 9 8.75 1.02 -8.20
C ARG A 9 9.91 0.03 -8.24
N PHE A 10 11.09 0.54 -8.55
CA PHE A 10 12.32 -0.22 -8.42
C PHE A 10 12.86 -0.13 -6.99
N ILE A 11 13.22 -1.27 -6.40
CA ILE A 11 13.75 -1.37 -5.04
C ILE A 11 15.16 -1.97 -5.12
N PHE A 12 16.18 -1.15 -4.86
CA PHE A 12 17.59 -1.57 -4.95
C PHE A 12 17.94 -2.74 -4.01
N ASN A 13 17.47 -2.69 -2.76
CA ASN A 13 17.71 -3.72 -1.75
C ASN A 13 16.37 -4.24 -1.21
N CYS A 14 15.84 -5.31 -1.81
CA CYS A 14 14.61 -5.96 -1.39
C CYS A 14 14.95 -7.24 -0.60
N ASN A 15 15.14 -7.09 0.70
CA ASN A 15 15.57 -8.19 1.57
C ASN A 15 14.45 -9.22 1.84
N ASP A 16 13.19 -8.83 1.61
CA ASP A 16 12.04 -9.69 1.81
C ASP A 16 10.88 -9.26 0.90
N SER A 17 10.04 -10.22 0.54
CA SER A 17 8.82 -10.07 -0.25
C SER A 17 7.84 -9.04 0.34
N LEU A 18 7.70 -9.00 1.67
CA LEU A 18 6.81 -8.03 2.33
C LEU A 18 7.16 -6.59 1.99
N LYS A 19 8.46 -6.28 1.82
CA LYS A 19 8.90 -4.92 1.44
C LYS A 19 8.40 -4.53 0.06
N ALA A 20 8.44 -5.46 -0.89
CA ALA A 20 7.97 -5.22 -2.24
C ALA A 20 6.46 -4.95 -2.23
N GLU A 21 5.71 -5.78 -1.51
CA GLU A 21 4.25 -5.66 -1.37
C GLU A 21 3.83 -4.33 -0.73
N ILE A 22 4.44 -3.95 0.40
CA ILE A 22 4.14 -2.67 1.07
C ILE A 22 4.44 -1.48 0.14
N HIS A 23 5.55 -1.52 -0.61
CA HIS A 23 5.85 -0.46 -1.57
C HIS A 23 4.91 -0.46 -2.79
N ALA A 24 4.46 -1.62 -3.26
CA ALA A 24 3.49 -1.71 -4.34
C ALA A 24 2.16 -1.07 -3.94
N ILE A 25 1.66 -1.39 -2.74
CA ILE A 25 0.44 -0.80 -2.19
C ILE A 25 0.59 0.72 -2.02
N MET A 26 1.73 1.20 -1.49
CA MET A 26 1.97 2.63 -1.31
C MET A 26 1.92 3.42 -2.63
N GLN A 27 2.53 2.88 -3.69
CA GLN A 27 2.52 3.52 -5.00
C GLN A 27 1.14 3.47 -5.65
N GLY A 28 0.45 2.32 -5.55
CA GLY A 28 -0.93 2.18 -6.03
C GLY A 28 -1.88 3.15 -5.34
N MET A 29 -1.78 3.28 -4.01
CA MET A 29 -2.59 4.21 -3.23
C MET A 29 -2.32 5.67 -3.57
N THR A 30 -1.04 6.05 -3.69
CA THR A 30 -0.67 7.42 -4.09
C THR A 30 -1.26 7.77 -5.45
N LEU A 31 -1.14 6.86 -6.43
CA LEU A 31 -1.68 7.06 -7.77
C LEU A 31 -3.22 7.14 -7.75
N ALA A 32 -3.89 6.25 -7.02
CA ALA A 32 -5.34 6.26 -6.88
C ALA A 32 -5.86 7.55 -6.24
N ILE A 33 -5.12 8.09 -5.27
CA ILE A 33 -5.44 9.37 -4.62
C ILE A 33 -5.30 10.54 -5.60
N GLN A 34 -4.26 10.55 -6.43
CA GLN A 34 -4.04 11.61 -7.40
C GLN A 34 -5.08 11.64 -8.52
N HIS A 35 -5.64 10.48 -8.90
CA HIS A 35 -6.47 10.34 -10.11
C HIS A 35 -7.95 10.03 -9.87
N SER A 36 -8.36 9.81 -8.62
CA SER A 36 -9.76 9.56 -8.25
C SER A 36 -10.14 10.42 -7.06
N THR A 37 -11.43 10.55 -6.77
CA THR A 37 -11.97 11.01 -5.46
C THR A 37 -12.91 9.98 -4.84
N LEU A 38 -13.08 8.83 -5.51
CA LEU A 38 -13.91 7.73 -5.05
C LEU A 38 -13.17 6.86 -4.02
N PRO A 39 -13.92 6.09 -3.21
CA PRO A 39 -13.34 5.11 -2.31
C PRO A 39 -12.45 4.11 -3.05
N VAL A 40 -11.36 3.69 -2.40
CA VAL A 40 -10.36 2.77 -2.98
C VAL A 40 -10.35 1.47 -2.21
N ILE A 41 -10.51 0.35 -2.92
CA ILE A 41 -10.35 -1.00 -2.35
C ILE A 41 -8.92 -1.47 -2.62
N VAL A 42 -8.18 -1.77 -1.55
CA VAL A 42 -6.83 -2.34 -1.64
C VAL A 42 -6.93 -3.87 -1.65
N GLN A 43 -6.25 -4.50 -2.61
CA GLN A 43 -6.10 -5.95 -2.71
C GLN A 43 -4.62 -6.30 -2.85
N SER A 44 -4.20 -7.38 -2.20
CA SER A 44 -2.86 -7.96 -2.31
C SER A 44 -3.00 -9.48 -2.12
N ASP A 45 -2.11 -10.24 -2.75
CA ASP A 45 -1.97 -11.68 -2.56
C ASP A 45 -1.17 -12.03 -1.30
N SER A 46 -0.57 -11.04 -0.63
CA SER A 46 0.13 -11.19 0.64
C SER A 46 -0.79 -10.92 1.82
N SER A 47 -1.15 -11.99 2.54
CA SER A 47 -1.90 -11.88 3.79
C SER A 47 -1.14 -11.09 4.85
N GLU A 48 0.20 -11.17 4.87
CA GLU A 48 1.04 -10.41 5.80
C GLU A 48 1.01 -8.90 5.51
N ALA A 49 1.00 -8.49 4.24
CA ALA A 49 0.86 -7.10 3.86
C ALA A 49 -0.51 -6.53 4.27
N LEU A 50 -1.58 -7.28 4.02
CA LEU A 50 -2.94 -6.90 4.45
C LEU A 50 -3.07 -6.84 5.97
N LEU A 51 -2.47 -7.79 6.70
CA LEU A 51 -2.45 -7.78 8.16
C LEU A 51 -1.69 -6.57 8.71
N CYS A 52 -0.58 -6.17 8.10
CA CYS A 52 0.16 -4.96 8.47
C CYS A 52 -0.71 -3.70 8.33
N LEU A 53 -1.52 -3.63 7.29
CA LEU A 53 -2.43 -2.51 7.01
C LEU A 53 -3.69 -2.53 7.88
N SER A 54 -4.04 -3.66 8.49
CA SER A 54 -5.16 -3.75 9.44
C SER A 54 -4.89 -2.95 10.72
N ARG A 55 -5.96 -2.53 11.42
CA ARG A 55 -5.92 -1.73 12.66
C ARG A 55 -5.09 -2.38 13.78
N ASN A 56 -4.95 -3.71 13.76
CA ASN A 56 -4.18 -4.49 14.73
C ASN A 56 -2.79 -4.93 14.21
N GLY A 57 -2.42 -4.51 12.99
CA GLY A 57 -1.16 -4.87 12.34
C GLY A 57 0.06 -4.20 12.97
N LEU A 58 0.93 -5.05 13.52
CA LEU A 58 2.26 -4.78 14.09
C LEU A 58 2.83 -3.36 13.87
N LEU A 59 2.68 -2.51 14.89
CA LEU A 59 3.48 -1.28 15.08
C LEU A 59 4.99 -1.56 15.26
N ARG A 60 5.43 -2.81 15.23
CA ARG A 60 6.84 -3.25 15.42
C ARG A 60 7.46 -3.92 14.20
N SER A 61 6.85 -3.87 13.01
CA SER A 61 7.53 -4.36 11.79
C SER A 61 8.65 -3.40 11.36
N ALA A 62 9.66 -3.91 10.65
CA ALA A 62 10.73 -3.09 10.09
C ALA A 62 10.22 -1.99 9.12
N TYR A 63 8.98 -2.14 8.64
CA TYR A 63 8.32 -1.25 7.68
C TYR A 63 7.22 -0.40 8.31
N GLY A 64 7.16 -0.31 9.64
CA GLY A 64 6.07 0.37 10.37
C GLY A 64 5.81 1.81 9.93
N HIS A 65 6.86 2.56 9.55
CA HIS A 65 6.72 3.92 9.03
C HIS A 65 5.97 3.97 7.68
N LEU A 66 6.28 3.04 6.75
CA LEU A 66 5.58 2.94 5.46
C LEU A 66 4.12 2.53 5.67
N VAL A 67 3.89 1.57 6.58
CA VAL A 67 2.54 1.12 6.93
C VAL A 67 1.71 2.27 7.52
N ALA A 68 2.31 3.10 8.38
CA ALA A 68 1.64 4.29 8.92
C ALA A 68 1.29 5.31 7.84
N GLU A 69 2.21 5.56 6.90
CA GLU A 69 1.96 6.46 5.76
C GLU A 69 0.82 5.93 4.87
N ILE A 70 0.82 4.63 4.55
CA ILE A 70 -0.28 4.03 3.77
C ILE A 70 -1.60 4.14 4.53
N LYS A 71 -1.62 3.90 5.85
CA LYS A 71 -2.84 4.05 6.66
C LYS A 71 -3.36 5.48 6.65
N GLU A 72 -2.49 6.47 6.71
CA GLU A 72 -2.90 7.87 6.53
C GLU A 72 -3.50 8.10 5.14
N LEU A 73 -2.87 7.60 4.08
CA LEU A 73 -3.42 7.66 2.71
C LEU A 73 -4.79 6.98 2.61
N MET A 74 -4.97 5.82 3.24
CA MET A 74 -6.24 5.09 3.28
C MET A 74 -7.31 5.90 4.02
N ARG A 75 -6.99 6.55 5.14
CA ARG A 75 -7.94 7.41 5.87
C ARG A 75 -8.49 8.57 5.03
N HIS A 76 -7.74 9.05 4.04
CA HIS A 76 -8.25 10.06 3.09
C HIS A 76 -9.28 9.49 2.10
N ARG A 77 -9.49 8.16 2.08
CA ARG A 77 -10.19 7.41 1.02
C ARG A 77 -11.09 6.26 1.52
N GLU A 78 -11.19 6.04 2.82
CA GLU A 78 -12.13 5.11 3.46
C GLU A 78 -13.57 5.65 3.45
#